data_AF-L1NB12-F1
#
_entry.id   AF-L1NB12-F1
#
_cell.length_a   1.000
_cell.length_b   1.000
_cell.length_c   1.000
_cell.angle_alpha   90.00
_cell.angle_beta   90.00
_cell.angle_gamma   90.00
#
_symmetry.space_group_name_H-M   'P 1'
#
loop_
_entity.id
_entity.type
_entity.pdbx_description
1 polymer ?
#
loop_
_entity_poly.entity_id
_entity_poly.type
_entity_poly.pdbx_seq_one_letter_code
_entity_poly.pdbx_strand_id
1 'polypeptide(L)'
;MGIFGKSYRYWVETIGGLLAGIIVCILLFIVDPHLSNWKDFVKEIPSIGMCTFGFLLTLLSIILQGNSSTIEWMKSRKTLFDRFIQYNKHIVILSFIISIYAYTLRFFNFQWLIHELSLETNPIIPHIRRLLISVFGGLITWFVIDTFQFIEMFYLLIKKAK
;
A
#
# COMPACT_ATOMS: atom_id res chain seq x y z
N MET A 1 -25.53 -13.94 -2.01
CA MET A 1 -25.65 -13.38 -3.37
C MET A 1 -24.29 -12.88 -3.82
N GLY A 2 -23.75 -13.41 -4.91
CA GLY A 2 -22.48 -12.95 -5.48
C GLY A 2 -22.71 -11.79 -6.44
N ILE A 3 -21.82 -10.82 -6.45
CA ILE A 3 -21.78 -9.76 -7.46
C ILE A 3 -20.97 -10.34 -8.63
N PHE A 4 -21.56 -10.42 -9.83
CA PHE A 4 -20.95 -11.05 -11.03
C PHE A 4 -20.43 -12.50 -10.80
N GLY A 5 -21.18 -13.32 -10.06
CA GLY A 5 -20.82 -14.73 -9.85
C GLY A 5 -19.63 -14.98 -8.91
N LYS A 6 -19.07 -13.93 -8.30
CA LYS A 6 -18.00 -14.03 -7.28
C LYS A 6 -18.51 -13.54 -5.92
N SER A 7 -17.91 -14.05 -4.84
CA SER A 7 -18.33 -13.68 -3.48
C SER A 7 -18.03 -12.20 -3.21
N TYR A 8 -18.83 -11.54 -2.37
CA TYR A 8 -18.59 -10.15 -1.93
C TYR A 8 -17.16 -9.94 -1.43
N ARG A 9 -16.67 -10.92 -0.66
CA ARG A 9 -15.32 -10.97 -0.13
C ARG A 9 -14.24 -10.93 -1.23
N TYR A 10 -14.47 -11.57 -2.38
CA TYR A 10 -13.55 -11.47 -3.52
C TYR A 10 -13.39 -10.03 -4.03
N TRP A 11 -14.48 -9.26 -4.07
CA TRP A 11 -14.44 -7.86 -4.55
C TRP A 11 -13.80 -6.92 -3.55
N VAL A 12 -14.09 -7.09 -2.26
CA VAL A 12 -13.43 -6.37 -1.16
C VAL A 12 -11.92 -6.59 -1.20
N GLU A 13 -11.52 -7.84 -1.41
CA GLU A 13 -10.12 -8.18 -1.53
C GLU A 13 -9.50 -7.55 -2.80
N THR A 14 -10.15 -7.68 -3.97
CA THR A 14 -9.55 -7.24 -5.25
C THR A 14 -9.47 -5.72 -5.42
N ILE A 15 -10.48 -4.97 -4.95
CA ILE A 15 -10.66 -3.54 -5.27
C ILE A 15 -10.87 -2.68 -4.00
N GLY A 16 -11.08 -3.29 -2.84
CA GLY A 16 -11.40 -2.56 -1.61
C GLY A 16 -10.30 -1.59 -1.18
N GLY A 17 -9.03 -2.01 -1.25
CA GLY A 17 -7.88 -1.14 -0.95
C GLY A 17 -7.80 0.08 -1.87
N LEU A 18 -7.97 -0.14 -3.19
CA LEU A 18 -7.99 0.93 -4.18
C LEU A 18 -9.13 1.93 -3.92
N LEU A 19 -10.37 1.45 -3.76
CA LEU A 19 -11.52 2.33 -3.53
C LEU A 19 -11.39 3.14 -2.24
N ALA A 20 -10.95 2.50 -1.16
CA ALA A 20 -10.70 3.19 0.09
C ALA A 20 -9.58 4.24 -0.05
N GLY A 21 -8.51 3.92 -0.78
CA GLY A 21 -7.45 4.87 -1.11
C GLY A 21 -7.95 6.08 -1.91
N ILE A 22 -8.82 5.86 -2.91
CA ILE A 22 -9.44 6.95 -3.69
C ILE A 22 -10.32 7.82 -2.79
N ILE A 23 -11.16 7.20 -1.94
CA ILE A 23 -12.04 7.94 -1.01
C ILE A 23 -11.20 8.79 -0.04
N VAL A 24 -10.16 8.22 0.57
CA VAL A 24 -9.27 8.96 1.48
C VAL A 24 -8.53 10.07 0.74
N CYS A 25 -8.08 9.83 -0.50
CA CYS A 25 -7.47 10.87 -1.34
C CYS A 25 -8.42 12.05 -1.53
N ILE A 26 -9.68 11.80 -1.91
CA ILE A 26 -10.68 12.86 -2.10
C ILE A 26 -10.94 13.60 -0.77
N LEU A 27 -11.09 12.87 0.34
CA LEU A 27 -11.34 13.47 1.65
C LEU A 27 -10.17 14.35 2.11
N LEU A 28 -8.93 13.89 1.99
CA LEU A 28 -7.74 14.69 2.31
C LEU A 28 -7.64 15.91 1.38
N PHE A 29 -8.00 15.74 0.11
CA PHE A 29 -8.07 16.86 -0.82
C PHE A 29 -9.20 17.84 -0.50
N ILE A 30 -10.20 17.50 0.32
CA ILE A 30 -11.24 18.45 0.75
C ILE A 30 -10.89 19.10 2.10
N VAL A 31 -10.19 18.38 2.98
CA VAL A 31 -9.81 18.87 4.30
C VAL A 31 -8.60 19.82 4.26
N ASP A 32 -7.75 19.74 3.23
CA ASP A 32 -6.48 20.50 3.14
C ASP A 32 -5.59 20.32 4.37
N PRO A 33 -5.15 19.08 4.67
CA PRO A 33 -4.30 18.85 5.83
C PRO A 33 -2.99 19.64 5.68
N HIS A 34 -2.66 20.44 6.70
CA HIS A 34 -1.39 21.16 6.71
C HIS A 34 -0.20 20.19 6.63
N LEU A 35 0.68 20.44 5.65
CA LEU A 35 1.82 19.59 5.29
C LEU A 35 2.82 19.43 6.45
N SER A 36 2.91 20.41 7.35
CA SER A 36 3.73 20.35 8.56
C SER A 36 3.41 19.12 9.42
N ASN A 37 2.16 18.69 9.45
CA ASN A 37 1.71 17.59 10.30
C ASN A 37 2.08 16.21 9.72
N TRP A 38 2.47 16.16 8.44
CA TRP A 38 2.78 14.92 7.73
C TRP A 38 4.28 14.69 7.54
N LYS A 39 5.12 15.70 7.82
CA LYS A 39 6.56 15.67 7.52
C LYS A 39 7.28 14.51 8.20
N ASP A 40 7.05 14.31 9.50
CA ASP A 40 7.69 13.24 10.26
C ASP A 40 7.16 11.87 9.85
N PHE A 41 5.86 11.77 9.56
CA PHE A 41 5.27 10.53 9.05
C PHE A 41 5.87 10.12 7.70
N VAL A 42 5.90 11.03 6.72
CA VAL A 42 6.48 10.80 5.38
C VAL A 42 7.95 10.37 5.47
N LYS A 43 8.70 10.91 6.45
CA LYS A 43 10.11 10.58 6.65
C LYS A 43 10.35 9.12 7.02
N GLU A 44 9.44 8.51 7.77
CA GLU A 44 9.54 7.12 8.22
C GLU A 44 9.04 6.11 7.18
N ILE A 45 8.21 6.55 6.23
CA ILE A 45 7.61 5.68 5.21
C ILE A 45 8.62 4.87 4.38
N PRO A 46 9.75 5.42 3.90
CA PRO A 46 10.76 4.62 3.20
C PRO A 46 11.30 3.47 4.05
N SER A 47 11.45 3.65 5.36
CA SER A 47 11.92 2.60 6.27
C SER A 47 10.88 1.48 6.40
N ILE A 48 9.61 1.85 6.63
CA ILE A 48 8.49 0.92 6.70
C ILE A 48 8.32 0.16 5.38
N GLY A 49 8.39 0.88 4.26
CA GLY A 49 8.25 0.33 2.93
C GLY A 49 9.37 -0.65 2.59
N MET A 50 10.63 -0.30 2.85
CA MET A 50 11.79 -1.19 2.65
C MET A 50 11.72 -2.44 3.55
N CYS A 51 11.29 -2.28 4.81
CA CYS A 51 11.10 -3.40 5.73
C CYS A 51 10.01 -4.35 5.22
N THR A 52 8.85 -3.82 4.83
CA THR A 52 7.73 -4.62 4.31
C THR A 52 8.10 -5.29 3.00
N PHE A 53 8.71 -4.54 2.08
CA PHE A 53 9.24 -5.03 0.82
C PHE A 53 10.19 -6.22 1.02
N GLY A 54 11.20 -6.06 1.87
CA GLY A 54 12.19 -7.11 2.17
C GLY A 54 11.54 -8.33 2.81
N PHE A 55 10.71 -8.11 3.84
CA PHE A 55 10.00 -9.19 4.53
C PHE A 55 9.15 -10.03 3.57
N LEU A 56 8.35 -9.38 2.73
CA LEU A 56 7.46 -10.07 1.80
C LEU A 56 8.21 -10.85 0.72
N LEU A 57 9.31 -10.31 0.19
CA LEU A 57 10.18 -11.02 -0.76
C LEU A 57 10.85 -12.23 -0.14
N THR A 58 11.39 -12.10 1.08
CA THR A 58 11.98 -13.22 1.81
C THR A 58 10.93 -14.30 2.09
N LEU A 59 9.75 -13.93 2.58
CA LEU A 59 8.66 -14.85 2.85
C LEU A 59 8.21 -15.60 1.59
N LEU A 60 8.05 -14.88 0.47
CA LEU A 60 7.69 -15.49 -0.81
C LEU A 60 8.77 -16.49 -1.25
N SER A 61 10.05 -16.13 -1.11
CA SER A 61 11.17 -16.99 -1.48
C SER A 61 11.21 -18.28 -0.66
N ILE A 62 11.04 -18.17 0.67
CA ILE A 62 10.98 -19.32 1.58
C ILE A 62 9.81 -20.25 1.22
N ILE A 63 8.62 -19.70 0.98
CA ILE A 63 7.42 -20.48 0.68
C ILE A 63 7.53 -21.18 -0.68
N LEU A 64 8.11 -20.52 -1.69
CA LEU A 64 8.29 -21.12 -3.01
C LEU A 64 9.33 -22.24 -2.99
N GLN A 65 10.48 -22.02 -2.34
CA GLN A 65 11.61 -22.96 -2.33
C GLN A 65 11.49 -24.05 -1.25
N GLY A 66 10.70 -23.83 -0.21
CA GLY A 66 10.57 -24.77 0.89
C GLY A 66 9.80 -26.04 0.51
N ASN A 67 10.18 -27.14 1.16
CA ASN A 67 9.65 -28.50 0.94
C ASN A 67 9.15 -29.14 2.25
N SER A 68 8.89 -28.34 3.29
CA SER A 68 8.33 -28.84 4.55
C SER A 68 6.88 -29.29 4.37
N SER A 69 6.42 -30.22 5.21
CA SER A 69 5.04 -30.73 5.17
C SER A 69 3.99 -29.61 5.28
N THR A 70 4.28 -28.54 6.01
CA THR A 70 3.43 -27.35 6.11
C THR A 70 3.39 -26.57 4.79
N ILE A 71 4.55 -26.36 4.15
CA ILE A 71 4.63 -25.63 2.87
C ILE A 71 3.97 -26.42 1.75
N GLU A 72 4.18 -27.73 1.69
CA GLU A 72 3.48 -28.61 0.74
C GLU A 72 1.97 -28.56 0.95
N TRP A 73 1.51 -28.53 2.20
CA TRP A 73 0.08 -28.36 2.49
C TRP A 73 -0.45 -26.95 2.14
N MET A 74 0.36 -25.90 2.24
CA MET A 74 0.00 -24.56 1.72
C MET A 74 -0.13 -24.59 0.19
N LYS A 75 0.85 -25.14 -0.51
CA LYS A 75 0.89 -25.30 -1.98
C LYS A 75 -0.28 -26.16 -2.51
N SER A 76 -0.71 -27.15 -1.73
CA SER A 76 -1.84 -28.02 -2.11
C SER A 76 -3.16 -27.25 -2.30
N ARG A 77 -3.34 -26.12 -1.62
CA ARG A 77 -4.53 -25.25 -1.74
C ARG A 77 -4.32 -24.21 -2.83
N LYS A 78 -4.16 -24.70 -4.07
CA LYS A 78 -3.81 -23.91 -5.28
C LYS A 78 -4.50 -22.54 -5.35
N THR A 79 -5.83 -22.48 -5.29
CA THR A 79 -6.56 -21.21 -5.41
C THR A 79 -6.22 -20.20 -4.30
N LEU A 80 -6.05 -20.65 -3.06
CA LEU A 80 -5.71 -19.77 -1.94
C LEU A 80 -4.24 -19.36 -2.00
N PHE A 81 -3.38 -20.29 -2.39
CA PHE A 81 -1.95 -20.09 -2.57
C PHE A 81 -1.63 -19.09 -3.69
N ASP A 82 -2.27 -19.23 -4.85
CA ASP A 82 -2.10 -18.33 -5.99
C ASP A 82 -2.54 -16.91 -5.63
N ARG A 83 -3.68 -16.77 -4.92
CA ARG A 83 -4.15 -15.48 -4.40
C ARG A 83 -3.15 -14.88 -3.41
N PHE A 84 -2.62 -15.67 -2.49
CA PHE A 84 -1.60 -15.22 -1.54
C PHE A 84 -0.34 -14.70 -2.26
N ILE A 85 0.14 -15.40 -3.30
CA ILE A 85 1.28 -14.95 -4.11
C ILE A 85 0.95 -13.64 -4.84
N GLN A 86 -0.25 -13.51 -5.40
CA GLN A 86 -0.68 -12.28 -6.09
C GLN A 86 -0.71 -11.09 -5.13
N TYR A 87 -1.29 -11.24 -3.93
CA TYR A 87 -1.28 -10.19 -2.90
C TYR A 87 0.14 -9.82 -2.46
N ASN A 88 0.99 -10.82 -2.22
CA ASN A 88 2.39 -10.58 -1.87
C ASN A 88 3.08 -9.70 -2.91
N LYS A 89 2.99 -10.07 -4.20
CA LYS A 89 3.56 -9.30 -5.31
C LYS A 89 2.99 -7.88 -5.38
N HIS A 90 1.68 -7.74 -5.20
CA HIS A 90 1.01 -6.45 -5.20
C HIS A 90 1.57 -5.53 -4.13
N ILE A 91 1.64 -6.00 -2.88
CA ILE A 91 2.09 -5.19 -1.74
C ILE A 91 3.58 -4.87 -1.86
N VAL A 92 4.40 -5.79 -2.37
CA VAL A 92 5.81 -5.54 -2.69
C VAL A 92 5.94 -4.36 -3.66
N ILE A 93 5.20 -4.38 -4.77
CA ILE A 93 5.23 -3.29 -5.75
C ILE A 93 4.71 -1.98 -5.15
N LEU A 94 3.60 -2.04 -4.41
CA LEU A 94 2.98 -0.87 -3.80
C LEU A 94 3.89 -0.23 -2.74
N SER A 95 4.54 -1.05 -1.89
CA SER A 95 5.52 -0.58 -0.90
C SER A 95 6.72 0.09 -1.54
N PHE A 96 7.19 -0.42 -2.68
CA PHE A 96 8.27 0.18 -3.46
C PHE A 96 7.86 1.54 -4.04
N ILE A 97 6.67 1.62 -4.67
CA ILE A 97 6.12 2.86 -5.22
C ILE A 97 5.99 3.93 -4.13
N ILE A 98 5.41 3.57 -2.98
CA ILE A 98 5.21 4.48 -1.85
C ILE A 98 6.55 4.94 -1.26
N SER A 99 7.54 4.06 -1.19
CA SER A 99 8.88 4.40 -0.70
C SER A 99 9.58 5.39 -1.61
N ILE A 100 9.53 5.18 -2.93
CA ILE A 100 10.04 6.14 -3.92
C ILE A 100 9.27 7.45 -3.81
N TYR A 101 7.94 7.40 -3.74
CA TYR A 101 7.11 8.59 -3.62
C TYR A 101 7.50 9.40 -2.38
N ALA A 102 7.61 8.78 -1.21
CA ALA A 102 8.03 9.43 0.03
C ALA A 102 9.46 9.99 -0.07
N TYR A 103 10.38 9.26 -0.71
CA TYR A 103 11.74 9.74 -0.94
C TYR A 103 11.77 10.97 -1.85
N THR A 104 11.02 10.95 -2.95
CA THR A 104 10.83 12.08 -3.86
C THR A 104 10.24 13.26 -3.11
N LEU A 105 9.16 13.07 -2.36
CA LEU A 105 8.56 14.13 -1.53
C LEU A 105 9.57 14.77 -0.57
N ARG A 106 10.46 13.96 0.01
CA ARG A 106 11.51 14.44 0.92
C ARG A 106 12.66 15.14 0.19
N PHE A 107 13.17 14.57 -0.90
CA PHE A 107 14.32 15.07 -1.64
C PHE A 107 14.03 16.41 -2.32
N PHE A 108 12.82 16.57 -2.86
CA PHE A 108 12.36 17.85 -3.39
C PHE A 108 12.18 18.93 -2.31
N ASN A 109 12.47 18.60 -1.04
CA ASN A 109 12.38 19.45 0.15
C ASN A 109 11.26 20.46 -0.04
N PHE A 110 10.00 20.05 0.16
CA PHE A 110 8.84 20.90 -0.11
C PHE A 110 8.97 22.33 0.42
N GLN A 111 9.76 22.59 1.45
CA GLN A 111 10.04 23.94 1.91
C GLN A 111 10.84 24.79 0.90
N TRP A 112 11.81 24.24 0.18
CA TRP A 112 12.52 24.91 -0.92
C TRP A 112 11.59 25.13 -2.11
N LEU A 113 10.84 24.10 -2.53
CA LEU A 113 9.81 24.24 -3.56
C LEU A 113 8.66 25.18 -3.13
N ILE A 114 8.34 25.32 -1.85
CA ILE A 114 7.34 26.29 -1.37
C ILE A 114 7.97 27.68 -1.30
N HIS A 115 9.24 27.80 -0.89
CA HIS A 115 9.94 29.08 -0.72
C HIS A 115 10.27 29.74 -2.06
N GLU A 116 10.92 29.05 -2.99
CA GLU A 116 11.21 29.57 -4.34
C GLU A 116 9.95 29.85 -5.15
N LEU A 117 8.91 29.06 -4.94
CA LEU A 117 7.66 29.17 -5.70
C LEU A 117 6.66 30.10 -5.01
N SER A 118 6.85 30.46 -3.72
CA SER A 118 6.12 31.55 -3.04
C SER A 118 6.60 32.94 -3.43
N LEU A 119 7.79 33.05 -4.03
CA LEU A 119 8.25 34.26 -4.71
C LEU A 119 7.53 34.47 -6.05
N GLU A 120 6.90 33.42 -6.61
CA GLU A 120 5.99 33.53 -7.74
C GLU A 120 4.52 33.50 -7.29
N THR A 121 3.74 34.48 -7.74
CA THR A 121 2.31 34.70 -7.46
C THR A 121 1.39 33.66 -8.13
N ASN A 122 1.81 32.40 -8.27
CA ASN A 122 1.10 31.43 -9.11
C ASN A 122 0.02 30.67 -8.31
N PRO A 123 -1.29 30.86 -8.59
CA PRO A 123 -2.38 30.32 -7.77
C PRO A 123 -2.49 28.78 -7.82
N ILE A 124 -1.80 28.11 -8.75
CA ILE A 124 -1.91 26.67 -9.01
C ILE A 124 -1.12 25.84 -7.98
N ILE A 125 -0.04 26.40 -7.43
CA ILE A 125 0.91 25.75 -6.53
C ILE A 125 0.26 25.12 -5.28
N PRO A 126 -0.59 25.84 -4.51
CA PRO A 126 -1.24 25.26 -3.33
C PRO A 126 -2.12 24.05 -3.69
N HIS A 127 -2.76 24.06 -4.86
CA HIS A 127 -3.56 22.93 -5.34
C HIS A 127 -2.69 21.71 -5.68
N ILE A 128 -1.54 21.91 -6.31
CA ILE A 128 -0.57 20.83 -6.59
C ILE A 128 -0.07 20.21 -5.28
N ARG A 129 0.32 21.04 -4.30
CA ARG A 129 0.77 20.57 -2.99
C ARG A 129 -0.30 19.71 -2.32
N ARG A 130 -1.53 20.21 -2.28
CA ARG A 130 -2.68 19.50 -1.70
C ARG A 130 -2.93 18.17 -2.39
N LEU A 131 -2.84 18.15 -3.72
CA LEU A 131 -2.97 16.94 -4.52
C LEU A 131 -1.89 15.91 -4.15
N LEU A 132 -0.62 16.31 -4.06
CA LEU A 132 0.49 15.41 -3.73
C LEU A 132 0.33 14.74 -2.36
N ILE A 133 -0.05 15.50 -1.32
CA ILE A 133 -0.31 14.93 0.02
C ILE A 133 -1.52 13.99 -0.02
N SER A 134 -2.57 14.38 -0.74
CA SER A 134 -3.82 13.61 -0.80
C SER A 134 -3.61 12.28 -1.51
N VAL A 135 -2.88 12.28 -2.63
CA VAL A 135 -2.46 11.08 -3.35
C VAL A 135 -1.60 10.20 -2.45
N PHE A 136 -0.65 10.79 -1.73
CA PHE A 136 0.19 10.04 -0.80
C PHE A 136 -0.63 9.37 0.31
N GLY A 137 -1.55 10.08 0.95
CA GLY A 137 -2.43 9.52 1.98
C GLY A 137 -3.35 8.42 1.43
N GLY A 138 -3.85 8.58 0.21
CA GLY A 138 -4.61 7.54 -0.49
C GLY A 138 -3.80 6.27 -0.75
N LEU A 139 -2.56 6.42 -1.23
CA LEU A 139 -1.64 5.29 -1.46
C LEU A 139 -1.29 4.56 -0.16
N ILE A 140 -1.01 5.30 0.91
CA ILE A 140 -0.74 4.71 2.24
C ILE A 140 -1.96 3.92 2.74
N THR A 141 -3.16 4.48 2.58
CA THR A 141 -4.40 3.80 2.98
C THR A 141 -4.57 2.49 2.21
N TRP A 142 -4.36 2.52 0.89
CA TRP A 142 -4.41 1.32 0.06
C TRP A 142 -3.40 0.27 0.55
N PHE A 143 -2.15 0.68 0.77
CA PHE A 143 -1.09 -0.21 1.28
C PHE A 143 -1.43 -0.86 2.62
N VAL A 144 -1.99 -0.10 3.56
CA VAL A 144 -2.40 -0.62 4.87
C VAL A 144 -3.51 -1.67 4.73
N ILE A 145 -4.53 -1.39 3.91
CA ILE A 145 -5.65 -2.32 3.70
C ILE A 145 -5.16 -3.62 3.06
N ASP A 146 -4.37 -3.53 2.00
CA ASP A 146 -3.85 -4.71 1.31
C ASP A 146 -2.93 -5.52 2.23
N THR A 147 -2.15 -4.85 3.09
CA THR A 147 -1.33 -5.53 4.10
C THR A 147 -2.18 -6.32 5.09
N PHE A 148 -3.29 -5.75 5.59
CA PHE A 148 -4.21 -6.49 6.46
C PHE A 148 -4.84 -7.69 5.76
N GLN A 149 -5.26 -7.53 4.50
CA GLN A 149 -5.82 -8.63 3.71
C GLN A 149 -4.80 -9.73 3.47
N PHE A 150 -3.54 -9.38 3.19
CA PHE A 150 -2.45 -10.34 3.08
C PHE A 150 -2.23 -11.13 4.36
N ILE A 151 -2.25 -10.47 5.52
CA ILE A 151 -2.14 -11.12 6.82
C ILE A 151 -3.29 -12.11 7.03
N GLU A 152 -4.54 -11.72 6.74
CA GLU A 152 -5.69 -12.62 6.82
C GLU A 152 -5.52 -13.84 5.90
N MET A 153 -5.12 -13.61 4.66
CA MET A 153 -4.88 -14.66 3.67
C MET A 153 -3.76 -15.61 4.10
N PHE A 154 -2.70 -15.09 4.71
CA PHE A 154 -1.63 -15.90 5.29
C PHE A 154 -2.16 -16.81 6.40
N TYR A 155 -2.95 -16.27 7.34
CA TYR A 155 -3.55 -17.05 8.42
C TYR A 155 -4.48 -18.16 7.91
N LEU A 156 -5.27 -17.86 6.87
CA LEU A 156 -6.10 -18.87 6.21
C LEU A 156 -5.27 -19.92 5.48
N LEU A 157 -4.16 -19.51 4.87
CA LEU A 157 -3.23 -20.44 4.24
C LEU A 157 -2.61 -21.39 5.27
N ILE A 158 -2.25 -20.93 6.47
CA ILE A 158 -1.60 -21.79 7.48
C ILE A 158 -2.57 -22.64 8.31
N LYS A 159 -3.87 -22.30 8.35
CA LYS A 159 -4.88 -22.99 9.17
C LYS A 159 -5.14 -24.43 8.71
N LYS A 160 -4.41 -25.39 9.27
CA LYS A 160 -4.60 -26.82 8.98
C LYS A 160 -5.99 -27.26 9.40
N ALA A 161 -6.75 -27.84 8.47
CA ALA A 161 -7.96 -28.59 8.84
C ALA A 161 -7.48 -29.71 9.77
N LYS A 162 -7.91 -29.64 11.03
CA LYS A 162 -7.75 -30.76 11.97
C LYS A 162 -8.62 -31.91 11.52
#